data_AF-A0A355HCS4-F1
#
_entry.id   AF-A0A355HCS4-F1
#
_cell.length_a   1.000
_cell.length_b   1.000
_cell.length_c   1.000
_cell.angle_alpha   90.00
_cell.angle_beta   90.00
_cell.angle_gamma   90.00
#
_symmetry.space_group_name_H-M   'P 1'
#
loop_
_entity.id
_entity.type
_entity.pdbx_description
1 polymer ?
#
loop_
_entity_poly.entity_id
_entity_poly.type
_entity_poly.pdbx_seq_one_letter_code
_entity_poly.pdbx_strand_id
1 'polypeptide(L)' 'WRLHAHIFPPLLRSAGVRKFMVGYEMLAEAQRDLTAEHAASLLRECSTKHYSEKAE' A
#
# COMPACT_ATOMS: atom_id res chain seq x y z
N TRP A 1 -6.83 2.86 -25.58
CA TRP A 1 -5.79 3.13 -24.58
C TRP A 1 -6.16 4.36 -23.77
N ARG A 2 -5.95 4.32 -22.46
CA ARG A 2 -6.13 5.48 -21.57
C ARG A 2 -4.93 5.55 -20.63
N LEU A 3 -4.41 6.76 -20.44
CA LEU A 3 -3.30 7.00 -19.52
C LEU A 3 -3.71 6.58 -18.10
N HIS A 4 -2.85 5.84 -17.42
CA HIS A 4 -3.04 5.40 -16.04
C HIS A 4 -1.67 5.17 -15.37
N ALA A 5 -1.62 5.25 -14.04
CA ALA A 5 -0.40 5.08 -13.24
C ALA A 5 -0.57 3.95 -12.21
N HIS A 6 0.53 3.26 -11.89
CA HIS A 6 0.58 2.17 -10.90
C HIS A 6 1.62 2.48 -9.82
N ILE A 7 1.28 2.23 -8.56
CA ILE A 7 2.16 2.44 -7.41
C ILE A 7 2.14 1.16 -6.56
N PHE A 8 3.31 0.55 -6.32
CA PHE A 8 3.45 -0.71 -5.59
C PHE A 8 4.31 -0.53 -4.33
N PRO A 9 3.76 0.07 -3.25
CA PRO A 9 4.50 0.30 -2.02
C PRO A 9 4.67 -1.01 -1.21
N PRO A 10 5.83 -1.25 -0.56
CA PRO A 10 6.10 -2.53 0.10
C PRO A 10 5.63 -2.61 1.57
N LEU A 11 5.34 -1.50 2.24
CA LEU A 11 5.00 -1.48 3.68
C LEU A 11 3.61 -2.08 3.92
N LEU A 12 3.44 -2.88 4.97
CA LEU A 12 2.21 -3.64 5.22
C LEU A 12 1.60 -3.43 6.60
N ARG A 13 2.39 -3.52 7.67
CA ARG A 13 1.86 -3.48 9.07
C ARG A 13 2.33 -2.28 9.87
N SER A 14 3.51 -1.74 9.55
CA SER A 14 4.09 -0.56 10.20
C SER A 14 5.25 -0.02 9.35
N ALA A 15 5.87 1.09 9.78
CA ALA A 15 7.06 1.65 9.14
C ALA A 15 8.25 0.67 9.08
N GLY A 16 8.31 -0.32 9.98
CA GLY A 16 9.37 -1.34 10.02
C GLY A 16 8.99 -2.69 9.41
N VAL A 17 7.72 -2.90 9.02
CA VAL A 17 7.22 -4.23 8.62
C VAL A 17 6.60 -4.18 7.22
N ARG A 18 7.23 -4.88 6.27
CA ARG A 18 6.89 -4.90 4.84
C ARG A 18 6.35 -6.25 4.35
N LYS A 19 5.65 -6.25 3.22
CA LYS A 19 5.35 -7.46 2.42
C LYS A 19 6.61 -7.90 1.67
N PHE A 20 6.85 -9.20 1.69
CA PHE A 20 7.85 -9.88 0.86
C PHE A 20 7.13 -10.65 -0.24
N MET A 21 7.52 -10.42 -1.50
CA MET A 21 7.04 -11.15 -2.67
C MET A 21 8.11 -12.19 -3.03
N VAL A 22 8.14 -13.29 -2.28
CA VAL A 22 9.17 -14.33 -2.35
C VAL A 22 8.53 -15.71 -2.27
N GLY A 23 9.30 -16.80 -2.38
CA GLY A 23 8.78 -18.14 -2.13
C GLY A 23 7.67 -18.55 -3.11
N TYR A 24 6.46 -18.82 -2.60
CA TYR A 24 5.32 -19.18 -3.43
C TYR A 24 4.99 -18.10 -4.45
N GLU A 25 5.05 -16.83 -4.05
CA GLU A 25 4.76 -15.68 -4.90
C GLU A 25 5.76 -15.50 -6.06
N MET A 26 6.93 -16.15 -6.01
CA MET A 26 7.89 -16.11 -7.13
C MET A 26 7.65 -17.20 -8.19
N LEU A 27 6.99 -18.29 -7.82
CA LEU A 27 6.89 -19.49 -8.65
C LEU A 27 5.46 -19.90 -9.00
N ALA A 28 4.46 -19.31 -8.37
CA ALA A 28 3.06 -19.67 -8.56
C ALA A 28 2.17 -18.44 -8.77
N GLU A 29 1.74 -17.77 -7.69
CA GLU A 29 0.75 -16.69 -7.77
C GLU A 29 0.96 -15.64 -6.68
N ALA A 30 0.55 -14.40 -6.96
CA ALA A 30 0.54 -13.31 -5.99
C ALA A 30 -0.43 -13.59 -4.84
N GLN A 31 0.06 -13.44 -3.61
CA GLN A 31 -0.74 -13.63 -2.39
C GLN A 31 -0.68 -12.36 -1.51
N ARG A 32 -1.79 -12.08 -0.83
CA ARG A 32 -1.97 -10.85 -0.05
C ARG A 32 -2.67 -11.12 1.28
N ASP A 33 -2.23 -10.43 2.32
CA ASP A 33 -2.75 -10.58 3.68
C ASP A 33 -3.79 -9.51 4.05
N LEU A 34 -4.04 -8.56 3.15
CA LEU A 34 -4.93 -7.42 3.33
C LEU A 34 -5.84 -7.28 2.11
N THR A 35 -7.14 -7.04 2.34
CA THR A 35 -8.09 -6.82 1.25
C THR A 35 -7.96 -5.42 0.65
N ALA A 36 -8.50 -5.22 -0.57
CA ALA A 36 -8.31 -3.95 -1.29
C ALA A 36 -9.24 -2.87 -0.72
N GLU A 37 -10.42 -3.31 -0.30
CA GLU A 37 -11.46 -2.54 0.36
C GLU A 37 -10.94 -1.98 1.69
N HIS A 38 -10.28 -2.84 2.48
CA HIS A 38 -9.70 -2.44 3.75
C HIS A 38 -8.53 -1.47 3.55
N ALA A 39 -7.59 -1.78 2.64
CA ALA A 39 -6.48 -0.87 2.32
C ALA A 39 -6.98 0.51 1.86
N ALA A 40 -8.02 0.55 1.03
CA ALA A 40 -8.61 1.79 0.55
C ALA A 40 -9.34 2.57 1.65
N SER A 41 -9.95 1.90 2.64
CA SER A 41 -10.54 2.58 3.82
C SER A 41 -9.47 3.30 4.62
N LEU A 42 -8.39 2.59 4.97
CA LEU A 42 -7.26 3.15 5.72
C LEU A 42 -6.65 4.38 5.03
N LEU A 43 -6.48 4.32 3.70
CA LEU A 43 -5.94 5.45 2.93
C LEU A 43 -6.88 6.66 2.90
N ARG A 44 -8.21 6.44 2.87
CA ARG A 44 -9.20 7.53 2.90
C ARG A 44 -9.32 8.20 4.27
N GLU A 45 -9.02 7.47 5.35
CA GLU A 45 -9.03 7.99 6.72
C GLU A 45 -7.80 8.87 7.01
N CYS A 46 -6.74 8.77 6.20
CA CYS A 46 -5.53 9.57 6.35
C CYS A 46 -5.75 11.03 5.91
N SER A 47 -5.02 11.96 6.54
CA SER A 47 -5.01 13.38 6.15
C SER A 47 -4.45 13.56 4.73
N THR A 48 -5.06 14.45 3.95
CA THR A 48 -4.53 14.88 2.64
C THR A 48 -3.42 15.92 2.76
N LYS A 49 -3.25 16.55 3.93
CA LYS A 49 -2.11 17.43 4.24
C LYS A 49 -0.93 16.60 4.71
N HIS A 50 0.25 16.83 4.13
CA HIS A 50 1.45 16.13 4.54
C HIS A 50 1.80 16.49 5.99
N TYR A 51 2.24 15.50 6.78
CA TYR A 51 2.43 15.68 8.23
C TYR A 51 3.49 16.74 8.61
N SER A 52 4.37 17.12 7.69
CA SER A 52 5.40 18.14 7.89
C SER A 52 4.95 19.56 7.51
N GLU A 53 3.76 19.73 6.95
CA GLU A 53 3.20 21.06 6.68
C GLU A 53 2.85 21.73 8.01
N LYS A 54 3.27 23.00 8.18
CA LYS A 54 2.90 23.76 9.38
C LYS A 54 1.38 23.97 9.38
N ALA A 55 0.73 23.73 10.51
CA ALA A 55 -0.64 24.19 10.72
C ALA A 55 -0.64 25.73 10.67
N GLU A 56 -1.42 26.31 9.76
CA GLU A 56 -1.81 27.72 9.85
C GLU A 56 -2.66 27.96 11.11
#